data_AF-A0A1H6L8L9-F1
#
_entry.id   AF-A0A1H6L8L9-F1
#
_cell.length_a   1.000
_cell.length_b   1.000
_cell.length_c   1.000
_cell.angle_alpha   90.00
_cell.angle_beta   90.00
_cell.angle_gamma   90.00
#
_symmetry.space_group_name_H-M   'P 1'
#
loop_
_entity.id
_entity.type
_entity.pdbx_description
1 polymer ?
#
loop_
_entity_poly.entity_id
_entity_poly.type
_entity_poly.pdbx_seq_one_letter_code
_entity_poly.pdbx_strand_id
1 'polypeptide(L)'
;MNEQENSFKNRVKTQGFTLIELIVVICIISVLAAMLVPSIMGYVELARNRADVSAADVICKAIQVECAMDADKIESFTRNPWKAGVNADGSKYDADDHGYVYVDQNEVRVSSYAIAKILEENGYIKSAGKNTGDIKEYKFKKDQCIGLICKSRKKWYRFQININYRDGEIHFTYSANSKDGERYNTSGQSSGTNLHDQRASEIFAGMIGGEADDIVSLPKL
;
A
#
# COMPACT_ATOMS: atom_id res chain seq x y z
N MET A 1 -31.30 77.32 -41.53
CA MET A 1 -31.79 76.63 -40.33
C MET A 1 -30.85 75.47 -40.05
N ASN A 2 -30.46 75.36 -38.79
CA ASN A 2 -29.51 74.40 -38.23
C ASN A 2 -30.00 72.96 -38.37
N GLU A 3 -29.07 72.01 -38.37
CA GLU A 3 -29.15 70.86 -37.47
C GLU A 3 -27.75 70.27 -37.28
N GLN A 4 -27.22 70.42 -36.06
CA GLN A 4 -25.97 69.82 -35.61
C GLN A 4 -26.26 68.38 -35.17
N GLU A 5 -25.77 67.38 -35.91
CA GLU A 5 -25.80 66.00 -35.47
C GLU A 5 -24.62 65.74 -34.51
N ASN A 6 -24.87 65.85 -33.22
CA ASN A 6 -23.92 65.50 -32.17
C ASN A 6 -23.78 63.97 -32.08
N SER A 7 -22.74 63.43 -32.72
CA SER A 7 -22.27 62.05 -32.53
C SER A 7 -21.61 61.90 -31.15
N PHE A 8 -22.38 61.43 -30.15
CA PHE A 8 -21.84 61.01 -28.86
C PHE A 8 -21.08 59.68 -29.04
N LYS A 9 -19.78 59.77 -29.34
CA LYS A 9 -18.87 58.63 -29.43
C LYS A 9 -18.60 58.08 -28.03
N ASN A 10 -19.35 57.06 -27.61
CA ASN A 10 -19.10 56.30 -26.39
C ASN A 10 -17.72 55.61 -26.46
N ARG A 11 -16.67 56.25 -25.95
CA ARG A 11 -15.40 55.57 -25.67
C ARG A 11 -15.58 54.78 -24.38
N VAL A 12 -15.91 53.49 -24.49
CA VAL A 12 -15.76 52.56 -23.37
C VAL A 12 -14.27 52.55 -23.03
N LYS A 13 -13.89 53.22 -21.93
CA LYS A 13 -12.53 53.14 -21.39
C LYS A 13 -12.34 51.72 -20.89
N THR A 14 -11.65 50.88 -21.66
CA THR A 14 -11.10 49.63 -21.15
C THR A 14 -10.02 50.00 -20.15
N GLN A 15 -10.35 49.97 -18.86
CA GLN A 15 -9.34 50.06 -17.81
C GLN A 15 -8.55 48.76 -17.83
N GLY A 16 -7.35 48.80 -18.43
CA GLY A 16 -6.41 47.69 -18.40
C GLY A 16 -5.69 47.64 -17.05
N PHE A 17 -5.49 46.43 -16.54
CA PHE A 17 -4.61 46.19 -15.39
C PHE A 17 -3.20 46.71 -15.70
N THR A 18 -2.53 47.29 -14.71
CA THR A 18 -1.15 47.73 -14.88
C THR A 18 -0.19 46.54 -14.78
N LEU A 19 0.91 46.58 -15.52
CA LEU A 19 1.95 45.54 -15.45
C LEU A 19 2.49 45.38 -14.02
N ILE A 20 2.59 46.49 -13.29
CA ILE A 20 3.11 46.50 -11.92
C ILE A 20 2.17 45.79 -10.95
N GLU A 21 0.86 45.99 -11.06
CA GLU A 21 -0.12 45.28 -10.24
C GLU A 21 -0.02 43.77 -10.42
N LEU A 22 0.22 43.30 -11.65
CA LEU A 22 0.43 41.88 -11.92
C LEU A 22 1.73 41.35 -11.30
N ILE A 23 2.84 42.11 -11.40
CA ILE A 23 4.15 41.70 -10.87
C ILE A 23 4.11 41.57 -9.34
N VAL A 24 3.48 42.53 -8.64
CA VAL A 24 3.37 42.47 -7.17
C VAL A 24 2.57 41.24 -6.73
N VAL A 25 1.49 40.92 -7.43
CA VAL A 25 0.65 39.75 -7.12
C VAL A 25 1.42 38.44 -7.30
N ILE A 26 2.15 38.26 -8.42
CA ILE A 26 2.94 37.04 -8.61
C ILE A 26 4.10 36.95 -7.60
N CYS A 27 4.68 38.07 -7.17
CA CYS A 27 5.70 38.08 -6.13
C CYS A 27 5.14 37.57 -4.78
N ILE A 28 3.97 38.05 -4.37
CA ILE A 28 3.33 37.61 -3.12
C ILE A 28 2.95 36.13 -3.20
N ILE A 29 2.30 35.69 -4.29
CA ILE A 29 1.93 34.28 -4.49
C ILE A 29 3.16 33.38 -4.47
N SER A 30 4.27 33.83 -5.08
CA SER A 30 5.53 33.05 -5.12
C SER A 30 6.11 32.81 -3.73
N VAL A 31 6.14 33.84 -2.88
CA VAL A 31 6.65 33.72 -1.50
C VAL A 31 5.75 32.78 -0.67
N LEU A 32 4.43 32.95 -0.75
CA LEU A 32 3.48 32.09 -0.05
C LEU A 32 3.57 30.63 -0.53
N ALA A 33 3.66 30.42 -1.84
CA ALA A 33 3.79 29.09 -2.41
C ALA A 33 5.11 28.42 -1.98
N ALA A 34 6.23 29.16 -1.97
CA ALA A 34 7.53 28.63 -1.56
C ALA A 34 7.53 28.09 -0.11
N MET A 35 6.82 28.76 0.79
CA MET A 35 6.68 28.32 2.19
C MET A 35 5.71 27.13 2.34
N LEU A 36 4.64 27.11 1.56
CA LEU A 36 3.55 26.15 1.71
C LEU A 36 3.86 24.77 1.10
N VAL A 37 4.56 24.73 -0.03
CA VAL A 37 4.81 23.50 -0.79
C VAL A 37 5.48 22.38 0.05
N PRO A 38 6.54 22.64 0.83
CA PRO A 38 7.16 21.61 1.66
C PRO A 38 6.22 21.02 2.72
N SER A 39 5.37 21.86 3.33
CA SER A 39 4.40 21.44 4.33
C SER A 39 3.36 20.49 3.74
N ILE A 40 2.75 20.86 2.61
CA ILE A 40 1.77 20.02 1.91
C ILE A 40 2.39 18.68 1.49
N MET A 41 3.63 18.68 0.98
CA MET A 41 4.32 17.44 0.61
C MET A 41 4.46 16.46 1.79
N GLY A 42 4.66 16.95 3.01
CA GLY A 42 4.67 16.12 4.22
C GLY A 42 3.32 15.49 4.51
N TYR A 43 2.24 16.27 4.46
CA TYR A 43 0.88 15.77 4.70
C TYR A 43 0.41 14.79 3.63
N VAL A 44 0.76 15.01 2.36
CA VAL A 44 0.46 14.06 1.28
C VAL A 44 1.14 12.72 1.52
N GLU A 45 2.38 12.73 2.00
CA GLU A 45 3.08 11.49 2.34
C GLU A 45 2.47 10.80 3.57
N LEU A 46 2.07 11.56 4.58
CA LEU A 46 1.34 11.00 5.73
C LEU A 46 0.01 10.37 5.31
N ALA A 47 -0.74 11.00 4.41
CA ALA A 47 -2.00 10.47 3.89
C ALA A 47 -1.79 9.16 3.13
N ARG A 48 -0.70 9.06 2.35
CA ARG A 48 -0.30 7.81 1.68
C ARG A 48 -0.01 6.70 2.67
N ASN A 49 0.81 6.99 3.69
CA ASN A 49 1.14 6.04 4.75
C ASN A 49 -0.12 5.55 5.47
N ARG A 50 -1.03 6.47 5.81
CA ARG A 50 -2.32 6.13 6.45
C ARG A 50 -3.22 5.29 5.57
N ALA A 51 -3.21 5.52 4.26
CA ALA A 51 -3.98 4.72 3.33
C ALA A 51 -3.46 3.27 3.22
N ASP A 52 -2.15 3.06 3.26
CA ASP A 52 -1.55 1.72 3.30
C ASP A 52 -1.91 0.99 4.61
N VAL A 53 -1.71 1.68 5.74
CA VAL A 53 -2.05 1.20 7.10
C VAL A 53 -3.54 0.85 7.20
N SER A 54 -4.41 1.70 6.68
CA SER A 54 -5.86 1.46 6.68
C SER A 54 -6.25 0.26 5.83
N ALA A 55 -5.61 0.05 4.68
CA ALA A 55 -5.87 -1.13 3.86
C ALA A 55 -5.42 -2.41 4.58
N ALA A 56 -4.25 -2.38 5.22
CA ALA A 56 -3.75 -3.50 5.99
C ALA A 56 -4.66 -3.86 7.18
N ASP A 57 -5.13 -2.87 7.93
CA ASP A 57 -6.06 -3.07 9.05
C ASP A 57 -7.39 -3.70 8.61
N VAL A 58 -7.97 -3.24 7.50
CA VAL A 58 -9.20 -3.83 6.93
C VAL A 58 -8.98 -5.28 6.53
N ILE A 59 -7.85 -5.58 5.88
CA ILE A 59 -7.51 -6.95 5.47
C ILE A 59 -7.33 -7.86 6.69
N CYS A 60 -6.59 -7.40 7.72
CA CYS A 60 -6.40 -8.17 8.96
C CYS A 60 -7.75 -8.48 9.63
N LYS A 61 -8.62 -7.48 9.75
CA LYS A 61 -9.96 -7.64 10.33
C LYS A 61 -10.82 -8.61 9.54
N ALA A 62 -10.80 -8.54 8.21
CA ALA A 62 -11.57 -9.47 7.37
C ALA A 62 -11.11 -10.92 7.57
N ILE A 63 -9.78 -11.15 7.65
CA ILE A 63 -9.23 -12.48 7.94
C ILE A 63 -9.62 -12.94 9.36
N GLN A 64 -9.48 -12.08 10.37
CA GLN A 64 -9.88 -12.41 11.75
C GLN A 64 -11.35 -12.83 11.85
N VAL A 65 -12.24 -12.11 11.17
CA VAL A 65 -13.69 -12.41 11.17
C VAL A 65 -13.93 -13.79 10.55
N GLU A 66 -13.34 -14.09 9.40
CA GLU A 66 -13.51 -15.41 8.77
C GLU A 66 -13.01 -16.56 9.65
N CYS A 67 -11.84 -16.39 10.29
CA CYS A 67 -11.28 -17.41 11.17
C CYS A 67 -12.06 -17.59 12.47
N ALA A 68 -12.70 -16.52 12.96
CA ALA A 68 -13.60 -16.61 14.11
C ALA A 68 -14.93 -17.29 13.77
N MET A 69 -15.40 -17.20 12.51
CA MET A 69 -16.62 -17.89 12.07
C MET A 69 -16.39 -19.38 11.81
N ASP A 70 -15.19 -19.75 11.35
CA ASP A 70 -14.86 -21.12 10.97
C ASP A 70 -13.38 -21.41 11.26
N ALA A 71 -13.12 -22.06 12.41
CA ALA A 71 -11.77 -22.39 12.86
C ALA A 71 -11.07 -23.38 11.90
N ASP A 72 -11.82 -24.21 11.17
CA ASP A 72 -11.25 -25.16 10.20
C ASP A 72 -10.67 -24.42 8.97
N LYS A 73 -10.99 -23.13 8.77
CA LYS A 73 -10.40 -22.30 7.70
C LYS A 73 -9.05 -21.70 8.06
N ILE A 74 -8.56 -21.79 9.29
CA ILE A 74 -7.29 -21.17 9.70
C ILE A 74 -6.14 -21.58 8.77
N GLU A 75 -6.03 -22.88 8.45
CA GLU A 75 -5.02 -23.41 7.53
C GLU A 75 -5.09 -22.76 6.13
N SER A 76 -6.27 -22.33 5.69
CA SER A 76 -6.44 -21.67 4.40
C SER A 76 -5.78 -20.29 4.36
N PHE A 77 -5.54 -19.67 5.52
CA PHE A 77 -4.90 -18.35 5.64
C PHE A 77 -3.44 -18.43 6.08
N THR A 78 -2.97 -19.55 6.63
CA THR A 78 -1.62 -19.68 7.20
C THR A 78 -0.65 -20.50 6.33
N ARG A 79 -1.15 -21.19 5.29
CA ARG A 79 -0.30 -21.97 4.38
C ARG A 79 0.58 -21.08 3.50
N ASN A 80 1.87 -21.39 3.46
CA ASN A 80 2.87 -20.68 2.66
C ASN A 80 3.35 -21.52 1.45
N PRO A 81 3.18 -21.04 0.21
CA PRO A 81 3.62 -21.77 -1.00
C PRO A 81 5.14 -21.88 -1.13
N TRP A 82 5.90 -21.03 -0.44
CA TRP A 82 7.34 -20.97 -0.58
C TRP A 82 8.12 -21.81 0.42
N LYS A 83 7.43 -22.39 1.41
CA LYS A 83 8.01 -23.31 2.39
C LYS A 83 7.51 -24.74 2.23
N ALA A 84 6.66 -24.99 1.24
CA ALA A 84 6.21 -26.34 0.90
C ALA A 84 7.30 -27.10 0.13
N GLY A 85 8.20 -27.77 0.85
CA GLY A 85 8.84 -28.98 0.34
C GLY A 85 8.01 -30.21 0.71
N VAL A 86 8.47 -31.39 0.29
CA VAL A 86 8.02 -32.70 0.81
C VAL A 86 9.25 -33.33 1.45
N ASN A 87 9.12 -33.87 2.66
CA ASN A 87 10.16 -34.69 3.27
C ASN A 87 10.40 -35.95 2.41
N ALA A 88 11.59 -36.53 2.49
CA ALA A 88 11.95 -37.73 1.71
C ALA A 88 11.06 -38.95 2.02
N ASP A 89 10.30 -38.92 3.12
CA ASP A 89 9.36 -39.97 3.56
C ASP A 89 7.91 -39.74 3.10
N GLY A 90 7.64 -38.66 2.35
CA GLY A 90 6.29 -38.32 1.88
C GLY A 90 5.45 -37.50 2.86
N SER A 91 5.95 -37.19 4.05
CA SER A 91 5.34 -36.18 4.91
C SER A 91 5.59 -34.78 4.34
N LYS A 92 4.65 -33.85 4.54
CA LYS A 92 4.87 -32.44 4.16
C LYS A 92 5.77 -31.81 5.22
N TYR A 93 6.58 -30.82 4.85
CA TYR A 93 7.19 -29.96 5.88
C TYR A 93 6.07 -29.41 6.77
N ASP A 94 6.32 -29.29 8.08
CA ASP A 94 5.54 -28.36 8.89
C ASP A 94 5.68 -27.02 8.18
N ALA A 95 4.57 -26.49 7.64
CA ALA A 95 4.60 -25.16 7.08
C ALA A 95 5.10 -24.28 8.22
N ASP A 96 6.14 -23.47 8.03
CA ASP A 96 6.24 -22.33 8.94
C ASP A 96 4.95 -21.53 8.70
N ASP A 97 4.09 -21.57 9.72
CA ASP A 97 2.63 -21.40 9.73
C ASP A 97 2.21 -19.96 9.49
N HIS A 98 2.77 -19.30 8.48
CA HIS A 98 2.33 -17.97 8.10
C HIS A 98 2.00 -17.81 6.63
N GLY A 99 0.76 -17.42 6.39
CA GLY A 99 0.36 -16.87 5.11
C GLY A 99 0.77 -15.42 5.02
N TYR A 100 0.59 -14.84 3.84
CA TYR A 100 0.96 -13.44 3.65
C TYR A 100 0.07 -12.73 2.65
N VAL A 101 -0.03 -11.42 2.85
CA VAL A 101 -0.46 -10.43 1.86
C VAL A 101 0.71 -9.50 1.62
N TYR A 102 1.33 -9.62 0.46
CA TYR A 102 2.42 -8.78 0.00
C TYR A 102 1.87 -7.70 -0.94
N VAL A 103 2.24 -6.44 -0.70
CA VAL A 103 1.77 -5.29 -1.46
C VAL A 103 2.96 -4.43 -1.86
N ASP A 104 3.19 -4.29 -3.16
CA ASP A 104 4.12 -3.31 -3.71
C ASP A 104 3.42 -2.30 -4.63
N GLN A 105 4.19 -1.51 -5.38
CA GLN A 105 3.66 -0.44 -6.25
C GLN A 105 3.06 -0.94 -7.58
N ASN A 106 3.32 -2.19 -7.95
CA ASN A 106 3.05 -2.80 -9.25
C ASN A 106 2.23 -4.08 -9.17
N GLU A 107 2.21 -4.76 -8.03
CA GLU A 107 1.44 -5.97 -7.80
C GLU A 107 1.13 -6.23 -6.33
N VAL A 108 0.13 -7.09 -6.14
CA VAL A 108 -0.23 -7.72 -4.88
C VAL A 108 0.00 -9.21 -5.03
N ARG A 109 0.60 -9.84 -4.03
CA ARG A 109 0.77 -11.30 -3.97
C ARG A 109 0.19 -11.83 -2.68
N VAL A 110 -0.45 -12.99 -2.73
CA VAL A 110 -1.02 -13.64 -1.55
C VAL A 110 -0.68 -15.12 -1.54
N SER A 111 -0.56 -15.69 -0.35
CA SER A 111 -0.15 -17.07 -0.16
C SER A 111 -1.24 -18.11 -0.47
N SER A 112 -2.52 -17.69 -0.53
CA SER A 112 -3.63 -18.62 -0.71
C SER A 112 -4.83 -18.02 -1.46
N TYR A 113 -5.69 -18.91 -1.97
CA TYR A 113 -6.95 -18.52 -2.59
C TYR A 113 -7.91 -17.86 -1.59
N ALA A 114 -7.93 -18.33 -0.33
CA ALA A 114 -8.82 -17.77 0.69
C ALA A 114 -8.50 -16.29 0.95
N ILE A 115 -7.22 -15.93 1.04
CA ILE A 115 -6.79 -14.54 1.14
C ILE A 115 -7.17 -13.76 -0.13
N ALA A 116 -6.93 -14.32 -1.32
CA ALA A 116 -7.35 -13.67 -2.57
C ALA A 116 -8.87 -13.39 -2.59
N LYS A 117 -9.66 -14.32 -2.07
CA LYS A 117 -11.12 -14.19 -1.99
C LYS A 117 -11.55 -13.06 -1.05
N ILE A 118 -10.90 -12.94 0.11
CA ILE A 118 -11.08 -11.80 1.02
C ILE A 118 -10.75 -10.48 0.33
N LEU A 119 -9.67 -10.42 -0.45
CA LEU A 119 -9.33 -9.23 -1.22
C LEU A 119 -10.37 -8.89 -2.29
N GLU A 120 -10.93 -9.89 -2.98
CA GLU A 120 -11.99 -9.69 -3.98
C GLU A 120 -13.27 -9.15 -3.32
N GLU A 121 -13.68 -9.75 -2.20
CA GLU A 121 -14.90 -9.38 -1.46
C GLU A 121 -14.81 -7.99 -0.83
N ASN A 122 -13.62 -7.58 -0.40
CA ASN A 122 -13.36 -6.22 0.10
C ASN A 122 -13.07 -5.21 -1.04
N GLY A 123 -13.18 -5.62 -2.30
CA GLY A 123 -13.03 -4.72 -3.45
C GLY A 123 -11.60 -4.24 -3.69
N TYR A 124 -10.60 -5.00 -3.25
CA TYR A 124 -9.18 -4.69 -3.45
C TYR A 124 -8.59 -5.31 -4.72
N ILE A 125 -9.21 -6.35 -5.26
CA ILE A 125 -8.86 -6.96 -6.54
C ILE A 125 -10.12 -7.23 -7.38
N LYS A 126 -9.96 -7.30 -8.70
CA LYS A 126 -11.06 -7.56 -9.64
C LYS A 126 -11.59 -8.98 -9.56
N SER A 127 -10.70 -9.96 -9.38
CA SER A 127 -11.11 -11.34 -9.17
C SER A 127 -10.01 -12.18 -8.53
N ALA A 128 -10.40 -13.07 -7.60
CA ALA A 128 -9.51 -14.06 -7.00
C ALA A 128 -9.12 -15.20 -7.97
N GLY A 129 -9.81 -15.30 -9.11
CA GLY A 129 -9.65 -16.41 -10.04
C GLY A 129 -10.33 -17.69 -9.56
N LYS A 130 -9.79 -18.85 -9.95
CA LYS A 130 -10.36 -20.16 -9.61
C LYS A 130 -9.61 -20.78 -8.43
N ASN A 131 -10.37 -21.35 -7.50
CA ASN A 131 -9.80 -22.24 -6.49
C ASN A 131 -9.35 -23.54 -7.18
N THR A 132 -8.06 -23.83 -7.17
CA THR A 132 -7.51 -25.08 -7.72
C THR A 132 -7.17 -26.11 -6.64
N GLY A 133 -7.31 -25.76 -5.35
CA GLY A 133 -6.92 -26.64 -4.23
C GLY A 133 -5.40 -26.73 -3.98
N ASP A 134 -4.58 -26.20 -4.90
CA ASP A 134 -3.12 -26.24 -4.79
C ASP A 134 -2.58 -25.18 -3.81
N ILE A 135 -1.49 -25.51 -3.12
CA ILE A 135 -0.66 -24.49 -2.44
C ILE A 135 0.14 -23.76 -3.50
N LYS A 136 -0.22 -22.51 -3.77
CA LYS A 136 0.52 -21.65 -4.69
C LYS A 136 0.32 -20.19 -4.36
N GLU A 137 1.27 -19.37 -4.78
CA GLU A 137 1.14 -17.92 -4.70
C GLU A 137 0.18 -17.41 -5.78
N TYR A 138 -0.74 -16.54 -5.39
CA TYR A 138 -1.64 -15.82 -6.29
C TYR A 138 -1.11 -14.40 -6.49
N LYS A 139 -0.92 -14.01 -7.75
CA LYS A 139 -0.34 -12.71 -8.13
C LYS A 139 -1.37 -11.87 -8.88
N PHE A 140 -1.49 -10.62 -8.48
CA PHE A 140 -2.39 -9.64 -9.08
C PHE A 140 -1.57 -8.44 -9.52
N LYS A 141 -1.45 -8.22 -10.82
CA LYS A 141 -0.82 -7.02 -11.36
C LYS A 141 -1.65 -5.78 -11.02
N LYS A 142 -1.03 -4.61 -11.08
CA LYS A 142 -1.66 -3.31 -10.77
C LYS A 142 -2.99 -3.08 -11.46
N ASP A 143 -3.15 -3.52 -12.71
CA ASP A 143 -4.41 -3.40 -13.46
C ASP A 143 -5.51 -4.35 -12.98
N GLN A 144 -5.14 -5.39 -12.22
CA GLN A 144 -6.04 -6.32 -11.55
C GLN A 144 -6.39 -5.86 -10.11
N CYS A 145 -5.60 -4.96 -9.52
CA CYS A 145 -5.86 -4.37 -8.21
C CYS A 145 -6.79 -3.15 -8.30
N ILE A 146 -7.60 -2.96 -7.27
CA ILE A 146 -8.51 -1.83 -7.09
C ILE A 146 -8.05 -1.08 -5.83
N GLY A 147 -7.16 -0.11 -6.00
CA GLY A 147 -6.69 0.76 -4.91
C GLY A 147 -5.72 0.12 -3.91
N LEU A 148 -5.58 -1.21 -3.87
CA LEU A 148 -4.58 -1.93 -3.07
C LEU A 148 -3.24 -2.00 -3.82
N ILE A 149 -2.44 -0.95 -3.64
CA ILE A 149 -1.03 -0.85 -4.03
C ILE A 149 -0.31 -0.04 -2.95
N CYS A 150 0.99 -0.22 -2.80
CA CYS A 150 1.77 0.57 -1.84
C CYS A 150 1.78 2.04 -2.26
N LYS A 151 1.28 2.93 -1.39
CA LYS A 151 1.14 4.37 -1.65
C LYS A 151 2.28 5.17 -1.08
N SER A 152 2.90 4.72 0.02
CA SER A 152 4.11 5.34 0.58
C SER A 152 5.22 5.46 -0.48
N ARG A 153 5.96 6.57 -0.43
CA ARG A 153 7.13 6.85 -1.28
C ARG A 153 8.39 7.19 -0.48
N LYS A 154 8.31 7.22 0.85
CA LYS A 154 9.43 7.57 1.72
C LYS A 154 9.70 6.52 2.79
N LYS A 155 8.69 6.19 3.60
CA LYS A 155 8.88 5.34 4.79
C LYS A 155 9.07 3.87 4.41
N TRP A 156 8.25 3.40 3.47
CA TRP A 156 8.38 2.09 2.84
C TRP A 156 8.02 2.19 1.35
N TYR A 157 8.44 1.20 0.56
CA TYR A 157 8.15 1.05 -0.87
C TYR A 157 7.32 -0.19 -1.17
N ARG A 158 7.25 -1.09 -0.20
CA ARG A 158 6.37 -2.26 -0.15
C ARG A 158 6.15 -2.65 1.31
N PHE A 159 5.08 -3.38 1.57
CA PHE A 159 4.79 -3.96 2.88
C PHE A 159 4.18 -5.34 2.73
N GLN A 160 4.24 -6.11 3.80
CA GLN A 160 3.72 -7.45 3.92
C GLN A 160 2.99 -7.58 5.27
N ILE A 161 1.81 -8.19 5.21
CA ILE A 161 1.07 -8.66 6.37
C ILE A 161 1.33 -10.16 6.46
N ASN A 162 1.90 -10.62 7.57
CA ASN A 162 2.10 -12.04 7.84
C ASN A 162 0.97 -12.51 8.75
N ILE A 163 0.30 -13.58 8.35
CA ILE A 163 -0.80 -14.21 9.08
C ILE A 163 -0.26 -15.47 9.71
N ASN A 164 0.23 -15.36 10.94
CA ASN A 164 0.82 -16.47 11.68
C ASN A 164 -0.26 -17.21 12.47
N TYR A 165 -0.17 -18.52 12.58
CA TYR A 165 -0.92 -19.29 13.57
C TYR A 165 0.00 -19.69 14.72
N ARG A 166 -0.28 -19.22 15.94
CA ARG A 166 0.50 -19.54 17.15
C ARG A 166 -0.45 -19.68 18.32
N ASP A 167 -0.17 -20.62 19.22
CA ASP A 167 -0.91 -20.79 20.47
C ASP A 167 -2.44 -20.96 20.33
N GLY A 168 -2.91 -21.47 19.18
CA GLY A 168 -4.34 -21.66 18.91
C GLY A 168 -5.06 -20.43 18.35
N GLU A 169 -4.34 -19.32 18.10
CA GLU A 169 -4.89 -18.08 17.58
C GLU A 169 -4.09 -17.55 16.37
N ILE A 170 -4.71 -16.64 15.62
CA ILE A 170 -4.05 -15.96 14.51
C ILE A 170 -3.39 -14.68 15.02
N HIS A 171 -2.09 -14.56 14.74
CA HIS A 171 -1.27 -13.41 15.05
C HIS A 171 -0.79 -12.73 13.76
N PHE A 172 -0.96 -11.42 13.70
CA PHE A 172 -0.48 -10.62 12.57
C PHE A 172 0.86 -9.98 12.93
N THR A 173 1.89 -10.26 12.12
CA THR A 173 3.15 -9.52 12.14
C THR A 173 3.32 -8.77 10.82
N TYR A 174 4.11 -7.71 10.83
CA TYR A 174 4.24 -6.84 9.67
C TYR A 174 5.68 -6.66 9.25
N SER A 175 5.91 -6.67 7.94
CA SER A 175 7.23 -6.43 7.36
C SER A 175 7.13 -5.36 6.30
N ALA A 176 8.17 -4.55 6.16
CA ALA A 176 8.24 -3.53 5.12
C ALA A 176 9.67 -3.35 4.63
N ASN A 177 9.81 -2.74 3.46
CA ASN A 177 11.12 -2.38 2.92
C ASN A 177 11.16 -0.91 2.57
N SER A 178 12.24 -0.23 2.98
CA SER A 178 12.60 1.07 2.43
C SER A 178 13.08 0.92 0.99
N LYS A 179 13.28 2.05 0.30
CA LYS A 179 13.85 2.07 -1.05
C LYS A 179 15.22 1.38 -1.12
N ASP A 180 16.03 1.51 -0.08
CA ASP A 180 17.35 0.89 -0.03
C ASP A 180 17.26 -0.59 0.31
N GLY A 181 16.30 -0.97 1.17
CA GLY A 181 15.95 -2.36 1.43
C GLY A 181 15.54 -3.14 0.17
N GLU A 182 14.91 -2.49 -0.82
CA GLU A 182 14.54 -3.14 -2.09
C GLU A 182 15.73 -3.72 -2.85
N ARG A 183 16.95 -3.18 -2.68
CA ARG A 183 18.14 -3.66 -3.41
C ARG A 183 18.55 -5.08 -3.04
N TYR A 184 18.11 -5.55 -1.88
CA TYR A 184 18.39 -6.89 -1.37
C TYR A 184 17.34 -7.92 -1.80
N ASN A 185 16.29 -7.49 -2.49
CA ASN A 185 15.16 -8.30 -2.85
C ASN A 185 14.99 -8.35 -4.38
N THR A 186 14.79 -9.55 -4.91
CA THR A 186 14.55 -9.77 -6.34
C THR A 186 13.12 -10.25 -6.59
N SER A 187 12.61 -9.95 -7.78
CA SER A 187 11.26 -10.37 -8.18
C SER A 187 11.15 -11.91 -8.15
N GLY A 188 10.13 -12.44 -7.49
CA GLY A 188 9.88 -13.89 -7.42
C GLY A 188 10.65 -14.64 -6.33
N GLN A 189 11.30 -13.95 -5.40
CA GLN A 189 11.86 -14.57 -4.20
C GLN A 189 10.79 -15.01 -3.20
N SER A 190 11.06 -16.11 -2.48
CA SER A 190 10.24 -16.62 -1.38
C SER A 190 10.16 -15.64 -0.21
N SER A 191 9.12 -15.70 0.61
CA SER A 191 9.04 -14.89 1.84
C SER A 191 10.23 -15.14 2.77
N GLY A 192 10.77 -16.37 2.81
CA GLY A 192 11.96 -16.72 3.61
C GLY A 192 13.31 -16.22 3.07
N THR A 193 13.36 -15.72 1.83
CA THR A 193 14.58 -15.10 1.25
C THR A 193 14.43 -13.61 0.99
N ASN A 194 13.20 -13.09 1.11
CA ASN A 194 12.96 -11.65 1.11
C ASN A 194 13.43 -11.09 2.43
N LEU A 195 14.45 -10.25 2.36
CA LEU A 195 15.01 -9.53 3.48
C LEU A 195 14.18 -8.27 3.73
N HIS A 196 13.68 -8.10 4.95
CA HIS A 196 12.89 -6.93 5.33
C HIS A 196 13.77 -5.86 6.00
N ASP A 197 13.42 -4.59 5.79
CA ASP A 197 14.10 -3.48 6.44
C ASP A 197 13.49 -3.32 7.84
N GLN A 198 14.29 -3.57 8.89
CA GLN A 198 13.80 -3.59 10.27
C GLN A 198 13.16 -2.26 10.64
N ARG A 199 13.83 -1.15 10.33
CA ARG A 199 13.33 0.18 10.65
C ARG A 199 12.03 0.50 9.93
N ALA A 200 11.93 0.17 8.64
CA ALA A 200 10.70 0.38 7.88
C ALA A 200 9.55 -0.48 8.44
N SER A 201 9.86 -1.72 8.82
CA SER A 201 8.91 -2.68 9.40
C SER A 201 8.37 -2.18 10.74
N GLU A 202 9.23 -1.74 11.65
CA GLU A 202 8.85 -1.15 12.95
C GLU A 202 7.97 0.10 12.78
N ILE A 203 8.30 0.96 11.83
CA ILE A 203 7.51 2.17 11.56
C ILE A 203 6.12 1.79 11.02
N PHE A 204 6.04 0.82 10.11
CA PHE A 204 4.76 0.37 9.54
C PHE A 204 3.90 -0.34 10.59
N ALA A 205 4.47 -1.31 11.31
CA ALA A 205 3.82 -2.05 12.39
C ALA A 205 3.31 -1.10 13.49
N GLY A 206 4.14 -0.15 13.91
CA GLY A 206 3.78 0.85 14.92
C GLY A 206 2.66 1.80 14.48
N MET A 207 2.47 2.03 13.17
CA MET A 207 1.34 2.82 12.67
C MET A 207 0.02 2.05 12.66
N ILE A 208 0.06 0.73 12.45
CA ILE A 208 -1.10 -0.16 12.55
C ILE A 208 -1.45 -0.43 14.01
N GLY A 209 -0.44 -0.46 14.89
CA GLY A 209 -0.58 -0.85 16.29
C GLY A 209 -0.30 -2.33 16.53
N GLY A 210 0.60 -2.94 15.75
CA GLY A 210 1.05 -4.32 15.94
C GLY A 210 2.58 -4.44 15.89
N GLU A 211 3.07 -5.66 15.62
CA GLU A 211 4.47 -6.03 15.80
C GLU A 211 5.19 -6.21 14.46
N ALA A 212 6.46 -5.79 14.41
CA ALA A 212 7.31 -6.05 13.25
C ALA A 212 7.71 -7.54 13.23
N ASP A 213 7.84 -8.11 12.04
CA ASP A 213 8.26 -9.50 11.88
C ASP A 213 9.79 -9.62 11.97
N ASP A 214 10.26 -10.47 12.88
CA ASP A 214 11.69 -10.63 13.18
C ASP A 214 12.37 -11.76 12.38
N ILE A 215 11.62 -12.53 11.59
CA ILE A 215 12.08 -13.83 11.05
C ILE A 215 13.08 -13.65 9.89
N VAL A 216 13.05 -12.53 9.17
CA VAL A 216 13.93 -12.28 8.00
C VAL A 216 14.31 -10.79 7.87
N SER A 217 14.75 -10.16 8.96
CA SER A 217 15.12 -8.73 8.94
C SER A 217 16.61 -8.51 8.64
N LEU A 218 16.92 -7.48 7.84
CA LEU A 218 18.26 -6.94 7.68
C LEU A 218 18.63 -6.17 8.95
N PRO A 219 19.54 -6.68 9.80
CA PRO A 219 19.92 -5.95 10.97
C PRO A 219 20.70 -4.71 10.52
N LYS A 220 20.27 -3.52 10.97
CA LYS A 220 20.95 -2.22 10.80
C LYS A 220 20.64 -1.43 9.51
N LEU A 221 19.54 -1.72 8.83
CA LEU A 221 18.94 -0.83 7.81
C LEU A 221 17.68 -0.14 8.36
#